data_AF-A0A2R7SVE6-F1
#
_entry.id   AF-A0A2R7SVE6-F1
#
_cell.length_a   1.000
_cell.length_b   1.000
_cell.length_c   1.000
_cell.angle_alpha   90.00
_cell.angle_beta   90.00
_cell.angle_gamma   90.00
#
_symmetry.space_group_name_H-M   'P 1'
#
loop_
_entity.id
_entity.type
_entity.pdbx_description
1 polymer ?
#
loop_
_entity_poly.entity_id
_entity_poly.type
_entity_poly.pdbx_seq_one_letter_code
_entity_poly.pdbx_strand_id
1 'polypeptide(L)' 'SGPFPDVAFCPTGGISVETAPQFLKLPNVKVCGGSWLTPQDAIDAKDWGRITQLAREASALR' A
#
# COMPACT_ATOMS: atom_id res chain seq x y z
N SER A 1 23.48 5.53 -5.65
CA SER A 1 23.89 4.74 -4.48
C SER A 1 23.76 5.60 -3.24
N GLY A 2 22.78 5.33 -2.38
CA GLY A 2 22.59 6.07 -1.13
C GLY A 2 23.53 5.57 -0.03
N PRO A 3 23.64 6.29 1.09
CA PRO A 3 24.54 5.97 2.20
C PRO A 3 24.19 4.65 2.93
N PHE A 4 23.00 4.11 2.70
CA PHE A 4 22.49 2.89 3.36
C PHE A 4 22.13 1.81 2.32
N PRO A 5 23.11 1.04 1.83
CA PRO A 5 22.89 0.05 0.78
C PRO A 5 22.06 -1.16 1.22
N ASP A 6 22.11 -1.51 2.51
CA ASP A 6 21.46 -2.72 3.05
C ASP A 6 20.09 -2.46 3.67
N VAL A 7 19.63 -1.20 3.67
CA VAL A 7 18.36 -0.82 4.32
C VAL A 7 17.18 -1.02 3.38
N ALA A 8 16.14 -1.67 3.91
CA ALA A 8 14.84 -1.81 3.27
C ALA A 8 13.81 -0.88 3.92
N PHE A 9 12.86 -0.40 3.12
CA PHE A 9 11.83 0.53 3.54
C PHE A 9 10.42 -0.06 3.39
N CYS A 10 9.56 0.37 4.32
CA CYS A 10 8.10 0.23 4.28
C CYS A 10 7.50 1.63 4.42
N PRO A 11 7.35 2.40 3.31
CA PRO A 11 6.74 3.71 3.39
C PRO A 11 5.27 3.58 3.78
N THR A 12 4.83 4.47 4.67
CA THR A 12 3.46 4.57 5.18
C THR A 12 3.07 6.04 5.34
N GLY A 13 1.77 6.33 5.32
CA GLY A 13 1.23 7.69 5.46
C GLY A 13 1.16 8.45 4.14
N GLY A 14 -0.06 8.82 3.73
CA GLY A 14 -0.29 9.55 2.47
C GLY A 14 -0.13 8.73 1.18
N ILE A 15 0.12 7.42 1.29
CA ILE A 15 0.16 6.51 0.13
C ILE A 15 -1.28 6.14 -0.26
N SER A 16 -1.51 6.09 -1.56
CA SER A 16 -2.75 5.74 -2.25
C SER A 16 -2.49 4.64 -3.28
N VAL A 17 -3.55 4.10 -3.87
CA VAL A 17 -3.43 3.06 -4.92
C VAL A 17 -2.65 3.56 -6.14
N GLU A 18 -2.73 4.86 -6.46
CA GLU A 18 -2.04 5.49 -7.58
C GLU A 18 -0.55 5.73 -7.27
N THR A 19 -0.23 6.00 -6.00
CA THR A 19 1.12 6.34 -5.54
C THR A 19 1.88 5.14 -4.97
N ALA A 20 1.24 4.02 -4.68
CA ALA A 20 1.91 2.81 -4.23
C ALA A 20 2.91 2.24 -5.27
N PRO A 21 2.57 2.12 -6.58
CA PRO A 21 3.49 1.54 -7.57
C PRO A 21 4.80 2.30 -7.73
N GLN A 22 4.80 3.63 -7.58
CA GLN A 22 6.04 4.43 -7.66
C GLN A 22 7.01 4.13 -6.52
N PHE A 23 6.50 3.79 -5.32
CA PHE A 23 7.35 3.35 -4.21
C PHE A 23 7.81 1.91 -4.39
N LEU A 24 6.91 1.00 -4.78
CA LEU A 24 7.22 -0.42 -4.96
C LEU A 24 8.25 -0.70 -6.08
N LYS A 25 8.39 0.23 -7.04
CA LYS A 25 9.44 0.18 -8.07
C LYS A 25 10.86 0.40 -7.50
N LEU A 26 11.00 1.01 -6.33
CA LEU A 26 12.31 1.25 -5.73
C LEU A 26 12.91 -0.07 -5.20
N PRO A 27 14.17 -0.41 -5.53
CA PRO A 27 14.75 -1.72 -5.18
C PRO A 27 14.88 -1.96 -3.66
N ASN A 28 14.95 -0.87 -2.90
CA ASN A 28 15.03 -0.86 -1.44
C ASN A 28 13.65 -0.75 -0.76
N VAL A 29 12.54 -0.69 -1.50
CA VAL A 29 11.19 -0.75 -0.92
C VAL A 29 10.63 -2.16 -1.12
N LYS A 30 10.23 -2.83 -0.03
CA LYS A 30 9.74 -4.22 -0.09
C LYS A 30 8.23 -4.32 -0.02
N VAL A 31 7.62 -3.38 0.69
CA VAL A 31 6.18 -3.30 0.97
C VAL A 31 5.81 -1.83 1.11
N CYS A 32 4.53 -1.47 0.96
CA CYS A 32 4.01 -0.16 1.30
C CYS A 32 2.67 -0.29 2.01
N GLY A 33 2.33 0.67 2.85
CA GLY A 33 1.05 0.69 3.57
C GLY A 33 0.30 2.00 3.41
N GLY A 34 -1.02 1.93 3.35
CA GLY A 34 -1.87 3.11 3.46
C GLY A 34 -3.32 2.77 3.79
N SER A 35 -4.05 3.79 4.19
CA SER A 35 -5.40 3.65 4.75
C SER A 35 -6.47 3.32 3.70
N TRP A 36 -6.11 3.33 2.40
CA TRP A 36 -7.08 3.08 1.32
C TRP A 36 -7.65 1.65 1.33
N LEU A 37 -6.93 0.69 1.93
CA LEU A 37 -7.34 -0.71 1.98
C LEU A 37 -8.58 -0.93 2.88
N THR A 38 -8.66 -0.17 3.97
CA THR A 38 -9.72 -0.29 4.98
C THR A 38 -10.35 1.07 5.26
N PRO A 39 -11.15 1.63 4.32
CA PRO A 39 -11.87 2.86 4.56
C PRO A 39 -12.79 2.73 5.79
N GLN A 40 -12.84 3.77 6.63
CA GLN A 40 -13.60 3.73 7.89
C GLN A 40 -15.09 3.47 7.64
N ASP A 41 -15.66 4.06 6.59
CA ASP A 41 -17.04 3.86 6.18
C ASP A 41 -17.34 2.40 5.78
N ALA A 42 -16.40 1.73 5.12
CA ALA A 42 -16.54 0.31 4.79
C ALA A 42 -16.46 -0.58 6.04
N ILE A 43 -15.64 -0.21 7.02
CA ILE A 43 -15.57 -0.91 8.31
C ILE A 43 -16.87 -0.73 9.10
N ASP A 44 -17.36 0.50 9.21
CA ASP A 44 -18.58 0.84 9.95
C ASP A 44 -19.81 0.16 9.34
N ALA A 45 -19.87 0.10 8.01
CA ALA A 45 -20.91 -0.60 7.26
C ALA A 45 -20.74 -2.14 7.22
N LYS A 46 -19.61 -2.67 7.75
CA LYS A 46 -19.22 -4.09 7.61
C LYS A 46 -19.20 -4.57 6.15
N ASP A 47 -18.80 -3.69 5.24
CA ASP A 47 -18.69 -3.95 3.81
C ASP A 47 -17.40 -4.70 3.48
N TRP A 48 -17.36 -5.97 3.88
CA TRP A 48 -16.24 -6.86 3.61
C TRP A 48 -16.05 -7.13 2.11
N GLY A 49 -17.10 -6.96 1.31
CA GLY A 49 -17.04 -7.09 -0.14
C GLY A 49 -16.13 -6.01 -0.72
N ARG A 50 -16.37 -4.75 -0.36
CA ARG A 50 -15.53 -3.61 -0.77
C ARG A 50 -14.09 -3.74 -0.28
N ILE A 51 -13.88 -4.12 0.97
CA ILE A 51 -12.53 -4.34 1.51
C ILE A 51 -11.80 -5.45 0.75
N THR A 52 -12.50 -6.54 0.41
CA THR A 52 -11.93 -7.63 -0.40
C THR A 52 -11.56 -7.15 -1.80
N GLN A 53 -12.40 -6.34 -2.44
CA GLN A 53 -12.09 -5.76 -3.74
C GLN A 53 -10.84 -4.89 -3.68
N LEU A 54 -10.79 -3.96 -2.71
CA LEU A 54 -9.63 -3.08 -2.50
C LEU A 54 -8.35 -3.87 -2.24
N ALA A 55 -8.44 -4.98 -1.50
CA ALA A 55 -7.31 -5.86 -1.26
C ALA A 55 -6.82 -6.58 -2.52
N ARG A 56 -7.74 -7.01 -3.38
CA ARG A 56 -7.39 -7.60 -4.69
C ARG A 56 -6.69 -6.57 -5.58
N GLU A 57 -7.24 -5.37 -5.67
CA GLU A 57 -6.64 -4.26 -6.43
C GLU A 57 -5.24 -3.92 -5.90
N ALA A 58 -5.08 -3.81 -4.58
CA ALA A 58 -3.79 -3.55 -3.95
C ALA A 58 -2.77 -4.67 -4.20
N SER A 59 -3.20 -5.94 -4.16
CA SER A 59 -2.32 -7.10 -4.44
C SER A 59 -1.81 -7.14 -5.88
N ALA A 60 -2.53 -6.51 -6.81
CA ALA A 60 -2.19 -6.43 -8.22
C ALA A 60 -1.25 -5.26 -8.56
N LEU A 61 -0.84 -4.42 -7.59
CA LEU A 61 -0.01 -3.22 -7.80
C LEU A 61 1.48 -3.51 -8.12
N ARG A 62 1.79 -4.69 -8.66
CA ARG A 62 3.17 -5.13 -8.91
C ARG A 62 3.55 -5.08 -10.37
#